data_AF-A0A7S2T865-F1
#
_entry.id   AF-A0A7S2T865-F1
#
_cell.length_a   1.000
_cell.length_b   1.000
_cell.length_c   1.000
_cell.angle_alpha   90.00
_cell.angle_beta   90.00
_cell.angle_gamma   90.00
#
_symmetry.space_group_name_H-M   'P 1'
#
loop_
_entity.id
_entity.type
_entity.pdbx_description
1 polymer ?
#
loop_
_entity_poly.entity_id
_entity_poly.type
_entity_poly.pdbx_seq_one_letter_code
_entity_poly.pdbx_strand_id
1 'polypeptide(L)'
;MKYLDVIGLQKLQAFVRSVDVGDYCVEGILEAYSCKLAGSDKKLSRSLDQEVAQDLSVSPEGVVLSASPVGPLTEAGSRRTLIYLLLTMQHIYPDYDFSLLRAHNFSKEKGPERVKANVDTLLLETTKAWANENGGGLSFLEQLWSAV
;
A
#
# COMPACT_ATOMS: atom_id res chain seq x y z
N MET A 1 -5.67 5.34 -11.39
CA MET A 1 -5.29 3.93 -11.11
C MET A 1 -6.14 2.99 -11.95
N LYS A 2 -5.58 1.89 -12.47
CA LYS A 2 -6.38 0.83 -13.14
C LYS A 2 -6.24 -0.47 -12.37
N TYR A 3 -7.37 -1.03 -11.95
CA TYR A 3 -7.46 -2.34 -11.30
C TYR A 3 -6.88 -3.45 -12.19
N LEU A 4 -6.12 -4.34 -11.58
CA LEU A 4 -5.50 -5.50 -12.22
C LEU A 4 -6.21 -6.75 -11.74
N ASP A 5 -6.73 -7.51 -12.70
CA ASP A 5 -7.38 -8.78 -12.41
C ASP A 5 -6.32 -9.88 -12.25
N VAL A 6 -5.94 -10.16 -11.00
CA VAL A 6 -4.93 -11.17 -10.67
C VAL A 6 -5.64 -12.43 -10.19
N ILE A 7 -5.65 -13.46 -11.04
CA ILE A 7 -6.35 -14.73 -10.79
C ILE A 7 -5.95 -15.33 -9.43
N GLY A 8 -4.66 -15.29 -9.08
CA GLY A 8 -4.16 -15.80 -7.79
C GLY A 8 -4.75 -15.08 -6.57
N LEU A 9 -5.13 -13.81 -6.69
CA LEU A 9 -5.73 -13.04 -5.60
C LEU A 9 -7.24 -13.22 -5.50
N GLN A 10 -7.95 -13.59 -6.57
CA GLN A 10 -9.43 -13.68 -6.54
C GLN A 10 -9.94 -14.66 -5.48
N LYS A 11 -9.35 -15.86 -5.40
CA LYS A 11 -9.75 -16.87 -4.42
C LYS A 11 -9.46 -16.40 -3.00
N LEU A 12 -8.29 -15.80 -2.79
CA LEU A 12 -7.86 -15.28 -1.49
C LEU A 12 -8.75 -14.12 -1.04
N GLN A 13 -9.08 -13.22 -1.97
CA GLN A 13 -9.93 -12.06 -1.73
C GLN A 13 -11.35 -12.47 -1.33
N ALA A 14 -11.92 -13.48 -1.98
CA ALA A 14 -13.25 -13.98 -1.64
C ALA A 14 -13.32 -14.49 -0.20
N PHE A 15 -12.26 -15.15 0.27
CA PHE A 15 -12.16 -15.67 1.62
C PHE A 15 -11.90 -14.57 2.66
N VAL A 16 -10.87 -13.74 2.46
CA VAL A 16 -10.43 -12.77 3.48
C VAL A 16 -11.41 -11.59 3.65
N ARG A 17 -12.42 -11.48 2.80
CA ARG A 17 -13.45 -10.44 2.89
C ARG A 17 -14.16 -10.42 4.24
N SER A 18 -14.38 -11.58 4.84
CA SER A 18 -14.96 -11.71 6.19
C SER A 18 -14.70 -13.13 6.70
N VAL A 19 -13.73 -13.27 7.60
CA VAL A 19 -13.35 -14.55 8.20
C VAL A 19 -13.71 -14.54 9.67
N ASP A 20 -14.69 -15.35 10.05
CA ASP A 20 -15.03 -15.59 11.44
C ASP A 20 -14.02 -16.57 12.06
N VAL A 21 -13.27 -16.11 13.06
CA VAL A 21 -12.31 -16.95 13.81
C VAL A 21 -12.79 -17.27 15.22
N GLY A 22 -14.08 -17.06 15.51
CA GLY A 22 -14.74 -17.35 16.78
C GLY A 22 -14.88 -16.12 17.68
N ASP A 23 -13.76 -15.60 18.18
CA ASP A 23 -13.76 -14.47 19.12
C ASP A 23 -13.91 -13.10 18.41
N TYR A 24 -13.52 -13.03 17.15
CA TYR A 24 -13.57 -11.83 16.32
C TYR A 24 -13.67 -12.20 14.83
N CYS A 25 -14.02 -11.21 14.00
CA CYS A 25 -14.00 -11.34 12.55
C CYS A 25 -12.80 -10.59 11.98
N VAL A 26 -12.09 -11.22 11.05
CA VAL A 26 -11.02 -10.61 10.26
C VAL A 26 -11.59 -10.21 8.90
N GLU A 27 -11.49 -8.93 8.58
CA GLU A 27 -11.86 -8.40 7.26
C GLU A 27 -10.61 -7.87 6.56
N GLY A 28 -10.47 -8.19 5.28
CA GLY A 28 -9.35 -7.76 4.47
C GLY A 28 -9.73 -7.57 3.00
N ILE A 29 -8.90 -6.78 2.33
CA ILE A 29 -9.02 -6.47 0.92
C ILE A 29 -7.64 -6.61 0.27
N LEU A 30 -7.57 -7.44 -0.77
CA LEU A 30 -6.42 -7.77 -1.58
C LEU A 30 -6.70 -7.31 -3.01
N GLU A 31 -6.05 -6.21 -3.39
CA GLU A 31 -6.26 -5.60 -4.69
C GLU A 31 -4.91 -5.21 -5.31
N ALA A 32 -4.81 -5.39 -6.62
CA ALA A 32 -3.64 -5.02 -7.39
C ALA A 32 -4.00 -3.88 -8.35
N TYR A 33 -3.14 -2.87 -8.43
CA TYR A 33 -3.37 -1.70 -9.28
C TYR A 33 -2.14 -1.37 -10.11
N SER A 34 -2.37 -0.98 -11.35
CA SER A 34 -1.37 -0.29 -12.15
C SER A 34 -1.42 1.22 -11.91
N CYS A 35 -0.26 1.77 -11.57
CA CYS A 35 -0.05 3.20 -11.38
C CYS A 35 0.30 3.85 -12.72
N LYS A 36 -0.68 4.47 -13.39
CA LYS A 36 -0.45 5.33 -14.55
C LYS A 36 -0.97 6.73 -14.23
N LEU A 37 -0.08 7.73 -14.27
CA LEU A 37 -0.46 9.12 -14.09
C LEU A 37 -1.33 9.58 -15.27
N ALA A 38 -2.62 9.82 -15.02
CA ALA A 38 -3.54 10.36 -16.02
C ALA A 38 -4.48 11.40 -15.40
N GLY A 39 -4.95 12.36 -16.20
CA GLY A 39 -5.97 13.33 -15.77
C GLY A 39 -5.61 14.11 -14.50
N SER A 40 -6.46 13.98 -13.47
CA SER A 40 -6.33 14.62 -12.14
C SER A 40 -5.02 14.28 -11.43
N ASP A 41 -4.42 13.13 -11.68
CA ASP A 41 -3.15 12.70 -11.09
C ASP A 41 -2.01 13.68 -11.41
N LYS A 42 -2.08 14.35 -12.57
CA LYS A 42 -1.11 15.37 -12.97
C LYS A 42 -1.18 16.61 -12.09
N LYS A 43 -2.34 16.92 -11.49
CA LYS A 43 -2.48 18.05 -10.55
C LYS A 43 -1.72 17.75 -9.27
N LEU A 44 -1.88 16.53 -8.73
CA LEU A 44 -1.16 16.09 -7.54
C LEU A 44 0.35 16.12 -7.76
N SER A 45 0.82 15.62 -8.91
CA SER A 45 2.23 15.70 -9.29
C SER A 45 2.76 17.12 -9.31
N ARG A 46 2.05 18.05 -9.98
CA ARG A 46 2.46 19.46 -10.04
C ARG A 46 2.47 20.14 -8.69
N SER A 47 1.47 19.85 -7.85
CA SER A 47 1.39 20.39 -6.49
C SER A 47 2.59 19.96 -5.66
N LEU A 48 2.98 18.69 -5.74
CA LEU A 48 4.14 18.16 -5.02
C LEU A 48 5.44 18.76 -5.56
N ASP A 49 5.60 18.88 -6.87
CA ASP A 49 6.77 19.53 -7.47
C ASP A 49 6.90 20.99 -7.03
N GLN A 50 5.77 21.71 -6.91
CA GLN A 50 5.73 23.10 -6.47
C GLN A 50 6.07 23.25 -4.98
N GLU A 51 5.57 22.35 -4.13
CA GLU A 51 5.90 22.30 -2.70
C GLU A 51 7.40 22.07 -2.48
N VAL A 52 7.98 21.10 -3.21
CA VAL A 52 9.42 20.83 -3.15
C VAL A 52 10.25 22.02 -3.61
N ALA A 53 9.84 22.71 -4.68
CA ALA A 53 10.52 23.91 -5.16
C ALA A 53 10.45 25.06 -4.14
N GLN A 54 9.30 25.22 -3.47
CA GLN A 54 9.13 26.20 -2.42
C GLN A 54 10.01 25.90 -1.21
N ASP A 55 10.05 24.65 -0.75
CA ASP A 55 10.89 24.24 0.38
C ASP A 55 12.39 24.44 0.09
N LEU A 56 12.84 24.16 -1.13
CA LEU A 56 14.22 24.43 -1.55
C LEU A 56 14.54 25.93 -1.56
N SER A 57 13.56 26.79 -1.84
CA SER A 57 13.76 28.25 -1.83
C SER A 57 13.89 28.83 -0.41
N VAL A 58 13.21 28.22 0.57
CA VAL A 58 13.22 28.66 1.97
C VAL A 58 14.38 28.03 2.75
N SER A 59 14.75 26.80 2.41
CA SER A 59 15.83 26.05 3.06
C SER A 59 16.72 25.39 1.99
N PRO A 60 17.72 26.12 1.46
CA PRO A 60 18.58 25.64 0.37
C PRO A 60 19.34 24.36 0.71
N GLU A 61 19.58 24.08 2.00
CA GLU A 61 20.25 22.86 2.46
C GLU A 61 19.38 21.60 2.34
N GLY A 62 18.07 21.75 2.07
CA GLY A 62 17.18 20.64 1.69
C GLY A 62 17.01 19.52 2.72
N VAL A 63 17.40 19.74 3.98
CA VAL A 63 17.48 18.71 5.04
C VAL A 63 16.14 18.01 5.29
N VAL A 64 15.02 18.74 5.20
CA VAL A 64 13.67 18.18 5.40
C VAL A 64 13.24 17.32 4.20
N LEU A 65 13.67 17.70 2.98
CA LEU A 65 13.34 16.99 1.75
C LEU A 65 14.16 15.70 1.58
N SER A 66 15.37 15.66 2.15
CA SER A 66 16.24 14.49 2.10
C SER A 66 15.85 13.40 3.11
N ALA A 67 15.20 13.76 4.22
CA ALA A 67 14.77 12.86 5.28
C ALA A 67 13.35 12.27 5.06
N SER A 68 13.00 11.92 3.81
CA SER A 68 11.70 11.34 3.48
C SER A 68 11.78 9.80 3.40
N PRO A 69 10.75 9.07 3.87
CA PRO A 69 10.72 7.60 3.85
C PRO A 69 10.70 7.04 2.42
N VAL A 70 10.19 7.78 1.44
CA VAL A 70 10.24 7.36 0.02
C VAL A 70 11.57 7.69 -0.66
N GLY A 71 12.55 8.23 0.10
CA GLY A 71 13.80 8.79 -0.41
C GLY A 71 13.74 10.32 -0.55
N PRO A 72 14.85 10.96 -0.95
CA PRO A 72 14.92 12.42 -1.09
C PRO A 72 13.90 12.92 -2.09
N LEU A 73 13.05 13.87 -1.69
CA LEU A 73 12.01 14.43 -2.56
C LEU A 73 12.56 15.32 -3.67
N THR A 74 13.84 15.68 -3.62
CA THR A 74 14.56 16.29 -4.76
C THR A 74 14.63 15.34 -5.95
N GLU A 75 14.60 14.02 -5.73
CA GLU A 75 14.58 13.01 -6.77
C GLU A 75 13.17 12.78 -7.32
N ALA A 76 13.04 12.80 -8.65
CA ALA A 76 11.76 12.57 -9.32
C ALA A 76 11.20 11.15 -9.05
N GLY A 77 12.07 10.16 -8.81
CA GLY A 77 11.69 8.80 -8.43
C GLY A 77 10.94 8.75 -7.10
N SER A 78 11.51 9.37 -6.06
CA SER A 78 10.91 9.46 -4.72
C SER A 78 9.56 10.17 -4.76
N ARG A 79 9.46 11.30 -5.48
CA ARG A 79 8.19 12.01 -5.65
C ARG A 79 7.15 11.15 -6.35
N ARG A 80 7.54 10.42 -7.40
CA ARG A 80 6.64 9.49 -8.10
C ARG A 80 6.14 8.39 -7.18
N THR A 81 6.99 7.81 -6.34
CA THR A 81 6.58 6.83 -5.32
C THR A 81 5.56 7.40 -4.36
N LEU A 82 5.78 8.61 -3.82
CA LEU A 82 4.81 9.28 -2.94
C LEU A 82 3.47 9.52 -3.64
N ILE A 83 3.50 10.00 -4.88
CA ILE A 83 2.29 10.22 -5.67
C ILE A 83 1.53 8.90 -5.85
N TYR A 84 2.22 7.79 -6.12
CA TYR A 84 1.58 6.48 -6.27
C TYR A 84 0.92 6.00 -4.98
N LEU A 85 1.55 6.20 -3.82
CA LEU A 85 0.95 5.90 -2.52
C LEU A 85 -0.33 6.73 -2.27
N LEU A 86 -0.26 8.04 -2.52
CA LEU A 86 -1.41 8.94 -2.35
C LEU A 86 -2.57 8.60 -3.30
N LEU A 87 -2.28 8.34 -4.58
CA LEU A 87 -3.28 7.93 -5.56
C LEU A 87 -3.92 6.58 -5.20
N THR A 88 -3.15 5.68 -4.58
CA THR A 88 -3.67 4.40 -4.11
C THR A 88 -4.66 4.62 -2.96
N MET A 89 -4.32 5.46 -1.97
CA MET A 89 -5.22 5.82 -0.87
C MET A 89 -6.49 6.53 -1.35
N GLN A 90 -6.38 7.51 -2.24
CA GLN A 90 -7.52 8.21 -2.85
C GLN A 90 -8.44 7.26 -3.63
N HIS A 91 -7.87 6.22 -4.26
CA HIS A 91 -8.67 5.27 -5.01
C HIS A 91 -9.42 4.30 -4.10
N ILE A 92 -8.77 3.82 -3.02
CA ILE A 92 -9.37 2.89 -2.07
C ILE A 92 -10.42 3.60 -1.19
N TYR A 93 -10.18 4.87 -0.84
CA TYR A 93 -11.07 5.67 0.02
C TYR A 93 -11.45 6.99 -0.68
N PRO A 94 -12.33 6.95 -1.69
CA PRO A 94 -12.66 8.13 -2.50
C PRO A 94 -13.37 9.24 -1.71
N ASP A 95 -14.05 8.89 -0.63
CA ASP A 95 -14.76 9.83 0.24
C ASP A 95 -13.86 10.49 1.29
N TYR A 96 -12.60 10.09 1.37
CA TYR A 96 -11.65 10.61 2.34
C TYR A 96 -10.73 11.68 1.73
N ASP A 97 -10.54 12.80 2.44
CA ASP A 97 -9.62 13.85 2.00
C ASP A 97 -8.18 13.54 2.43
N PHE A 98 -7.34 13.21 1.46
CA PHE A 98 -5.91 12.96 1.64
C PHE A 98 -5.04 14.19 1.33
N SER A 99 -5.60 15.38 1.18
CA SER A 99 -4.88 16.61 0.84
C SER A 99 -3.76 16.97 1.83
N LEU A 100 -3.88 16.55 3.09
CA LEU A 100 -2.91 16.79 4.15
C LEU A 100 -1.82 15.72 4.27
N LEU A 101 -1.94 14.57 3.59
CA LEU A 101 -0.92 13.54 3.66
C LEU A 101 0.39 14.04 3.04
N ARG A 102 1.49 13.75 3.72
CA ARG A 102 2.86 14.09 3.33
C ARG A 102 3.77 12.89 3.49
N ALA A 103 5.00 13.02 2.98
CA ALA A 103 5.98 11.94 3.02
C ALA A 103 6.19 11.39 4.44
N HIS A 104 6.25 12.25 5.46
CA HIS A 104 6.48 11.84 6.85
C HIS A 104 5.34 11.02 7.49
N ASN A 105 4.15 10.96 6.87
CA ASN A 105 3.07 10.09 7.33
C ASN A 105 3.27 8.64 6.89
N PHE A 106 4.24 8.37 6.01
CA PHE A 106 4.59 7.03 5.56
C PHE A 106 5.84 6.53 6.28
N SER A 107 6.06 5.22 6.24
CA SER A 107 7.29 4.60 6.72
C SER A 107 7.78 3.59 5.71
N LYS A 108 9.08 3.60 5.43
CA LYS A 108 9.70 2.60 4.57
C LYS A 108 10.13 1.40 5.40
N GLU A 109 9.61 0.24 5.04
CA GLU A 109 10.02 -1.03 5.63
C GLU A 109 11.43 -1.41 5.16
N LYS A 110 12.23 -1.96 6.09
CA LYS A 110 13.65 -2.29 5.85
C LYS A 110 13.85 -3.56 5.00
N GLY A 111 12.77 -4.22 4.63
CA GLY A 111 12.77 -5.42 3.81
C GLY A 111 11.44 -6.17 3.91
N PRO A 112 11.19 -7.13 3.02
CA PRO A 112 9.94 -7.89 3.00
C PRO A 112 9.82 -8.84 4.20
N GLU A 113 10.93 -9.34 4.75
CA GLU A 113 10.92 -10.37 5.81
C GLU A 113 10.15 -9.95 7.07
N ARG A 114 10.33 -8.71 7.53
CA ARG A 114 9.59 -8.18 8.69
C ARG A 114 8.10 -8.05 8.39
N VAL A 115 7.75 -7.65 7.17
CA VAL A 115 6.35 -7.52 6.74
C VAL A 115 5.72 -8.91 6.67
N LYS A 116 6.40 -9.89 6.08
CA LYS A 116 5.95 -11.29 6.02
C LYS A 116 5.73 -11.85 7.41
N ALA A 117 6.72 -11.76 8.30
CA ALA A 117 6.60 -12.25 9.66
C ALA A 117 5.42 -11.61 10.43
N ASN A 118 5.21 -10.30 10.28
CA ASN A 118 4.08 -9.61 10.90
C ASN A 118 2.73 -10.08 10.34
N VAL A 119 2.60 -10.18 9.02
CA VAL A 119 1.37 -10.63 8.36
C VAL A 119 1.08 -12.09 8.72
N ASP A 120 2.10 -12.96 8.68
CA ASP A 120 1.97 -14.38 9.07
C ASP A 120 1.49 -14.53 10.51
N THR A 121 2.04 -13.71 11.41
CA THR A 121 1.64 -13.71 12.83
C THR A 121 0.20 -13.23 13.02
N LEU A 122 -0.17 -12.12 12.37
CA LEU A 122 -1.49 -11.51 12.53
C LEU A 122 -2.60 -12.31 11.86
N LEU A 123 -2.30 -13.07 10.80
CA LEU A 123 -3.26 -13.88 10.05
C LEU A 123 -3.17 -15.37 10.38
N LEU A 124 -2.61 -15.73 11.54
CA LEU A 124 -2.49 -17.12 11.98
C LEU A 124 -3.85 -17.80 12.10
N GLU A 125 -4.82 -17.16 12.78
CA GLU A 125 -6.17 -17.71 12.94
C GLU A 125 -6.93 -17.78 11.60
N THR A 126 -6.74 -16.77 10.74
CA THR A 126 -7.25 -16.78 9.37
C THR A 126 -6.74 -17.98 8.58
N THR A 127 -5.48 -18.36 8.78
CA THR A 127 -4.88 -19.53 8.12
C THR A 127 -5.47 -20.85 8.62
N LYS A 128 -5.82 -20.95 9.90
CA LYS A 128 -6.52 -22.12 10.46
C LYS A 128 -7.94 -22.23 9.90
N ALA A 129 -8.67 -21.11 9.85
CA ALA A 129 -10.00 -21.06 9.25
C ALA A 129 -9.96 -21.50 7.77
N TRP A 130 -8.95 -21.05 7.02
CA TRP A 130 -8.75 -21.47 5.64
C TRP A 130 -8.57 -22.99 5.51
N ALA A 131 -7.75 -23.60 6.37
CA ALA A 131 -7.51 -25.04 6.36
C ALA A 131 -8.79 -25.85 6.64
N ASN A 132 -9.68 -25.34 7.48
CA ASN A 132 -10.98 -25.99 7.75
C ASN A 132 -11.89 -25.97 6.51
N GLU A 133 -11.89 -24.88 5.73
CA GLU A 133 -12.73 -24.75 4.53
C GLU A 133 -12.13 -25.40 3.27
N ASN A 134 -10.79 -25.39 3.15
CA ASN A 134 -10.08 -25.77 1.92
C ASN A 134 -9.29 -27.09 2.04
N GLY A 135 -9.21 -27.68 3.23
CA GLY A 135 -8.51 -28.94 3.49
C GLY A 135 -6.98 -28.82 3.50
N GLY A 136 -6.30 -29.96 3.32
CA GLY A 136 -4.84 -30.10 3.46
C GLY A 136 -3.97 -29.64 2.27
N GLY A 137 -4.46 -28.69 1.47
CA GLY A 137 -3.67 -28.05 0.41
C GLY A 137 -2.67 -27.02 0.96
N LEU A 138 -2.19 -26.14 0.09
CA LEU A 138 -1.39 -24.98 0.52
C LEU A 138 -2.18 -24.13 1.52
N SER A 139 -1.50 -23.67 2.56
CA SER A 139 -2.05 -22.73 3.53
C SER A 139 -2.43 -21.39 2.86
N PHE A 140 -3.26 -20.61 3.54
CA PHE A 140 -3.64 -19.28 3.07
C PHE A 140 -2.41 -18.39 2.79
N LEU A 141 -1.44 -18.38 3.72
CA LEU A 141 -0.23 -17.56 3.61
C LEU A 141 0.68 -18.01 2.47
N GLU A 142 0.85 -19.32 2.26
CA GLU A 142 1.62 -19.83 1.12
C GLU A 142 1.02 -19.41 -0.22
N GLN A 143 -0.31 -19.45 -0.35
CA GLN A 143 -1.00 -18.99 -1.55
C GLN A 143 -0.90 -17.47 -1.70
N LEU A 144 -1.02 -16.72 -0.60
CA LEU A 144 -0.86 -15.26 -0.60
C LEU A 144 0.53 -14.85 -1.08
N TRP A 145 1.59 -15.42 -0.50
CA TRP A 145 2.96 -15.10 -0.87
C TRP A 145 3.37 -15.64 -2.24
N SER A 146 2.65 -16.62 -2.78
CA SER A 146 2.83 -17.05 -4.17
C SER A 146 2.14 -16.13 -5.18
N ALA A 147 1.14 -15.34 -4.74
CA ALA A 147 0.36 -14.46 -5.60
C ALA A 147 0.88 -13.02 -5.67
N VAL A 148 1.74 -12.62 -4.72
CA VAL A 148 2.34 -11.27 -4.60
C VAL A 148 3.83 -11.31 -4.95
#